data_AF-A0A7H4NZ12-F1
#
_entry.id   AF-A0A7H4NZ12-F1
#
_cell.length_a   1.000
_cell.length_b   1.000
_cell.length_c   1.000
_cell.angle_alpha   90.00
_cell.angle_beta   90.00
_cell.angle_gamma   90.00
#
_symmetry.space_group_name_H-M   'P 1'
#
loop_
_entity.id
_entity.type
_entity.pdbx_description
1 polymer ?
#
loop_
_entity_poly.entity_id
_entity_poly.type
_entity_poly.pdbx_seq_one_letter_code
_entity_poly.pdbx_strand_id
1 'polypeptide(L)'
;MPLTPEILQSLPLIAFEAGSGTRDLIDGWFRHDGLMVVPVMQLGSIEAIKRMVRAGLGYSIVPRMAVEHPQDRIGLNVQSLTPLLYRQLGVVMRQDKIISKGIAEVLRLLPQIGC
;
A
#
# COMPACT_ATOMS: atom_id res chain seq x y z
N MET A 1 10.35 -17.04 6.46
CA MET A 1 9.31 -17.02 7.50
C MET A 1 8.10 -16.31 6.92
N PRO A 2 6.87 -16.85 7.04
CA PRO A 2 5.68 -16.20 6.51
C PRO A 2 5.41 -14.90 7.29
N LEU A 3 5.00 -13.84 6.59
CA LEU A 3 4.60 -12.57 7.21
C LEU A 3 3.08 -12.57 7.42
N THR A 4 2.64 -13.22 8.50
CA THR A 4 1.22 -13.33 8.86
C THR A 4 0.75 -12.20 9.76
N PRO A 5 -0.57 -11.92 9.84
CA PRO A 5 -1.11 -10.91 10.74
C PRO A 5 -0.67 -11.09 12.19
N GLU A 6 -0.62 -12.33 12.70
CA GLU A 6 -0.25 -12.62 14.09
C GLU A 6 1.20 -12.24 14.38
N ILE A 7 2.11 -12.57 13.46
CA ILE A 7 3.53 -12.23 13.59
C ILE A 7 3.68 -10.71 13.54
N LEU A 8 3.06 -10.08 12.55
CA LEU A 8 3.23 -8.66 12.28
C LEU A 8 2.59 -7.76 13.35
N GLN A 9 1.49 -8.17 13.97
CA GLN A 9 0.82 -7.39 15.02
C GLN A 9 1.74 -7.07 16.20
N SER A 10 2.68 -7.98 16.50
CA SER A 10 3.64 -7.81 17.60
C SER A 10 4.82 -6.88 17.28
N LEU A 11 4.94 -6.45 16.02
CA LEU A 11 6.07 -5.64 15.55
C LEU A 11 5.69 -4.15 15.45
N PRO A 12 6.68 -3.23 15.53
CA PRO A 12 6.42 -1.80 15.41
C PRO A 12 6.00 -1.42 13.99
N LEU A 13 4.69 -1.22 13.80
CA LEU A 13 4.13 -0.80 12.51
C LEU A 13 4.29 0.71 12.31
N ILE A 14 4.92 1.09 11.20
CA ILE A 14 4.90 2.42 10.62
C ILE A 14 3.85 2.40 9.51
N ALA A 15 2.80 3.19 9.66
CA ALA A 15 1.66 3.16 8.75
C ALA A 15 1.46 4.49 8.02
N PHE A 16 0.59 4.45 7.01
CA PHE A 16 -0.02 5.67 6.50
C PHE A 16 -0.94 6.29 7.55
N GLU A 17 -1.16 7.59 7.42
CA GLU A 17 -2.19 8.32 8.17
C GLU A 17 -3.57 7.66 8.03
N ALA A 18 -4.33 7.73 9.11
CA ALA A 18 -5.71 7.25 9.17
C ALA A 18 -6.58 7.92 8.08
N GLY A 19 -7.52 7.15 7.53
CA GLY A 19 -8.40 7.62 6.46
C GLY A 19 -7.79 7.57 5.05
N SER A 20 -6.56 7.10 4.90
CA SER A 20 -6.03 6.72 3.59
C SER A 20 -6.53 5.35 3.18
N GLY A 21 -6.89 5.17 1.90
CA GLY A 21 -7.39 3.87 1.43
C GLY A 21 -6.37 2.72 1.60
N THR A 22 -5.06 3.01 1.60
CA THR A 22 -4.05 1.99 1.94
C THR A 22 -4.08 1.64 3.42
N ARG A 23 -4.29 2.62 4.31
CA ARG A 23 -4.42 2.33 5.74
C ARG A 23 -5.64 1.47 6.03
N ASP A 24 -6.79 1.82 5.44
CA ASP A 24 -8.04 1.08 5.64
C ASP A 24 -7.92 -0.38 5.17
N LEU A 25 -7.23 -0.61 4.05
CA LEU A 25 -6.95 -1.97 3.55
C LEU A 25 -6.04 -2.78 4.49
N ILE A 26 -5.00 -2.15 5.05
CA ILE A 26 -4.11 -2.80 6.00
C ILE A 26 -4.86 -3.15 7.28
N ASP A 27 -5.63 -2.21 7.83
CA ASP A 27 -6.43 -2.44 9.04
C ASP A 27 -7.47 -3.55 8.80
N GLY A 28 -8.10 -3.57 7.63
CA GLY A 28 -9.01 -4.64 7.21
C GLY A 28 -8.34 -6.01 7.09
N TRP A 29 -7.09 -6.04 6.62
CA TRP A 29 -6.30 -7.27 6.51
C TRP A 29 -5.99 -7.89 7.89
N PHE A 30 -5.59 -7.08 8.87
CA PHE A 30 -5.46 -7.56 10.26
C PHE A 30 -6.79 -7.97 10.87
N ARG A 31 -7.84 -7.18 10.61
CA ARG A 31 -9.18 -7.42 11.18
C ARG A 31 -9.82 -8.70 10.65
N HIS A 32 -9.46 -9.15 9.44
CA HIS A 32 -9.91 -10.43 8.90
C HIS A 32 -9.61 -11.60 9.86
N ASP A 33 -8.47 -11.53 10.54
CA ASP A 33 -8.01 -12.54 11.52
C ASP A 33 -8.36 -12.13 12.98
N GLY A 34 -9.30 -11.18 13.15
CA GLY A 34 -9.73 -10.71 14.46
C GLY A 34 -8.72 -9.84 15.20
N LEU A 35 -7.66 -9.40 14.53
CA LEU A 35 -6.59 -8.60 15.12
C LEU A 35 -6.82 -7.10 14.90
N MET A 36 -6.35 -6.31 15.86
CA MET A 36 -6.22 -4.87 15.72
C MET A 36 -4.76 -4.47 15.82
N VAL A 37 -4.31 -3.58 14.94
CA VAL A 37 -2.95 -3.06 14.94
C VAL A 37 -2.94 -1.58 15.30
N VAL A 38 -2.02 -1.18 16.16
CA VAL A 38 -1.79 0.22 16.54
C VAL A 38 -0.41 0.62 16.03
N PRO A 39 -0.31 1.52 15.03
CA PRO A 39 0.97 1.98 14.54
C PRO A 39 1.70 2.79 15.60
N VAL A 40 3.01 2.61 15.66
CA VAL A 40 3.91 3.44 16.48
C VAL A 40 4.17 4.80 15.82
N MET A 41 3.92 4.91 14.50
CA MET A 41 4.15 6.11 13.71
C MET A 41 3.22 6.14 12.49
N GLN A 42 2.79 7.35 12.11
CA GLN A 42 1.96 7.59 10.94
C GLN A 42 2.59 8.68 10.06
N LEU A 43 2.59 8.45 8.74
CA LEU A 43 3.25 9.33 7.77
C LEU A 43 2.39 9.48 6.50
N GLY A 44 2.37 10.67 5.91
CA GLY A 44 1.60 10.96 4.68
C GLY A 44 2.24 10.51 3.36
N SER A 45 3.41 9.84 3.37
CA SER A 45 4.15 9.51 2.14
C SER A 45 4.90 8.18 2.25
N ILE A 46 4.86 7.39 1.17
CA ILE A 46 5.64 6.16 0.99
C ILE A 46 7.15 6.42 1.17
N GLU A 47 7.66 7.54 0.67
CA GLU A 47 9.10 7.84 0.76
C GLU A 47 9.52 8.14 2.20
N ALA A 48 8.65 8.82 2.97
CA ALA A 48 8.89 9.03 4.39
C ALA A 48 8.88 7.69 5.14
N ILE A 49 7.89 6.84 4.87
CA ILE A 49 7.79 5.49 5.43
C ILE A 49 9.06 4.68 5.15
N LYS A 50 9.51 4.62 3.88
CA LYS A 50 10.73 3.89 3.51
C LYS A 50 11.96 4.40 4.27
N ARG A 51 12.10 5.72 4.48
CA ARG A 51 13.21 6.28 5.27
C ARG A 51 13.19 5.82 6.72
N MET A 52 12.02 5.80 7.35
CA MET A 52 11.90 5.39 8.76
C MET A 52 12.13 3.89 8.95
N VAL A 53 11.66 3.07 8.00
CA VAL A 53 11.95 1.63 7.98
C VAL A 53 13.46 1.38 7.77
N ARG A 54 14.11 2.09 6.84
CA ARG A 54 15.58 2.00 6.65
C ARG A 54 16.37 2.42 7.88
N ALA A 55 15.84 3.36 8.66
CA ALA A 55 16.43 3.77 9.93
C ALA A 55 16.25 2.74 11.06
N GLY A 56 15.57 1.63 10.81
CA GLY A 56 15.36 0.56 11.79
C GLY A 56 14.25 0.84 12.80
N LEU A 57 13.37 1.80 12.52
CA LEU A 57 12.31 2.23 13.45
C LEU A 57 11.06 1.35 13.40
N GLY A 58 11.03 0.38 12.50
CA GLY A 58 9.98 -0.63 12.42
C GLY A 58 9.76 -1.16 11.01
N TYR A 59 8.59 -1.71 10.76
CA TYR A 59 8.19 -2.25 9.46
C TYR A 59 7.01 -1.47 8.88
N SER A 60 6.74 -1.64 7.59
CA SER A 60 5.55 -1.10 6.94
C SER A 60 5.01 -2.07 5.90
N ILE A 61 3.71 -1.97 5.65
CA ILE A 61 3.04 -2.60 4.51
C ILE A 61 2.83 -1.51 3.46
N VAL A 62 3.31 -1.76 2.23
CA VAL A 62 3.21 -0.80 1.11
C VAL A 62 2.77 -1.53 -0.17
N PRO A 63 2.16 -0.82 -1.13
CA PRO A 63 1.87 -1.40 -2.44
C PRO A 63 3.14 -1.93 -3.12
N ARG A 64 3.04 -3.05 -3.87
CA ARG A 64 4.17 -3.67 -4.57
C ARG A 64 4.98 -2.68 -5.42
N MET A 65 4.29 -1.77 -6.12
CA MET A 65 4.91 -0.73 -6.96
C MET A 65 5.88 0.20 -6.20
N ALA A 66 5.71 0.37 -4.88
CA ALA A 66 6.57 1.22 -4.06
C ALA A 66 8.01 0.69 -3.88
N VAL A 67 8.21 -0.59 -4.20
CA VAL A 67 9.45 -1.36 -4.03
C VAL A 67 9.76 -2.20 -5.27
N GLU A 68 9.20 -1.86 -6.41
CA GLU A 68 9.36 -2.62 -7.66
C GLU A 68 10.78 -2.45 -8.23
N HIS A 69 11.34 -1.23 -8.16
CA HIS A 69 12.68 -0.98 -8.64
C HIS A 69 13.76 -1.38 -7.61
N PRO A 70 14.93 -1.88 -8.06
CA PRO A 70 16.02 -2.26 -7.15
C PRO A 70 16.48 -1.13 -6.23
N GLN A 71 16.47 0.12 -6.71
CA GLN A 71 16.87 1.29 -5.94
C GLN A 71 15.96 1.52 -4.72
N ASP A 72 14.66 1.23 -4.85
CA ASP A 72 13.71 1.37 -3.75
C ASP A 72 13.97 0.37 -2.62
N ARG A 73 14.61 -0.76 -2.95
CA ARG A 73 14.89 -1.85 -2.01
C ARG A 73 16.21 -1.71 -1.26
N ILE A 74 17.06 -0.75 -1.64
CA ILE A 74 18.37 -0.57 -0.98
C ILE A 74 18.13 -0.29 0.51
N GLY A 75 18.78 -1.09 1.37
CA GLY A 75 18.63 -1.00 2.82
C GLY A 75 17.30 -1.49 3.37
N LEU A 76 16.50 -2.23 2.57
CA LEU A 76 15.21 -2.78 2.99
C LEU A 76 15.18 -4.29 2.72
N ASN A 77 14.57 -5.04 3.64
CA ASN A 77 14.13 -6.41 3.39
C ASN A 77 12.66 -6.38 2.95
N VAL A 78 12.37 -6.84 1.74
CA VAL A 78 11.04 -6.79 1.13
C VAL A 78 10.52 -8.21 0.92
N GLN A 79 9.36 -8.49 1.50
CA GLN A 79 8.70 -9.79 1.41
C GLN A 79 7.19 -9.60 1.22
N SER A 80 6.56 -10.59 0.60
CA SER A 80 5.10 -10.61 0.43
C SER A 80 4.39 -11.02 1.73
N LEU A 81 3.18 -10.50 1.92
CA LEU A 81 2.30 -10.88 3.02
C LEU A 81 1.73 -12.29 2.86
N THR A 82 1.30 -12.89 3.97
CA THR A 82 0.60 -14.17 3.99
C THR A 82 -0.59 -14.08 4.95
N PRO A 83 -1.85 -14.04 4.48
CA PRO A 83 -2.29 -14.10 3.09
C PRO A 83 -1.93 -12.85 2.29
N LEU A 84 -1.93 -12.96 0.96
CA LEU A 84 -1.66 -11.83 0.07
C LEU A 84 -2.76 -10.76 0.19
N LEU A 85 -2.36 -9.50 0.28
CA LEU A 85 -3.26 -8.35 0.27
C LEU A 85 -3.32 -7.76 -1.15
N TYR A 86 -4.52 -7.76 -1.73
CA TYR A 86 -4.79 -7.18 -3.03
C TYR A 86 -5.67 -5.94 -2.90
N ARG A 87 -5.48 -4.98 -3.82
CA ARG A 87 -6.39 -3.84 -3.99
C ARG A 87 -6.90 -3.82 -5.42
N GLN A 88 -8.15 -3.42 -5.60
CA GLN A 88 -8.69 -3.13 -6.93
C GLN A 88 -8.51 -1.64 -7.23
N LEU A 89 -7.96 -1.35 -8.41
CA LEU A 89 -7.87 0.01 -8.94
C LEU A 89 -8.98 0.21 -9.97
N GLY A 90 -9.57 1.40 -9.97
CA GLY A 90 -10.68 1.75 -10.83
C GLY A 90 -10.60 3.21 -11.26
N VAL A 91 -11.27 3.52 -12.38
CA VAL A 91 -11.40 4.88 -12.89
C VAL A 91 -12.76 5.42 -12.50
N VAL A 92 -12.78 6.56 -11.81
CA VAL A 92 -14.02 7.23 -11.39
C VAL A 92 -14.24 8.48 -12.23
N MET A 93 -15.42 8.58 -12.84
CA MET A 93 -15.84 9.71 -13.64
C MET A 93 -17.27 10.11 -13.30
N ARG A 94 -17.56 11.41 -13.36
CA ARG A 94 -18.94 11.90 -13.31
C ARG A 94 -19.67 11.50 -14.59
N GLN A 95 -20.92 11.07 -14.46
CA GLN A 95 -21.74 10.62 -15.58
C GLN A 95 -22.09 11.74 -16.57
N ASP A 96 -22.16 12.99 -16.10
CA ASP A 96 -22.49 14.17 -16.91
C ASP A 96 -21.28 14.75 -17.68
N LYS A 97 -20.10 14.13 -17.56
CA LYS A 97 -18.89 14.65 -18.18
C LYS A 97 -18.80 14.24 -19.64
N ILE A 98 -18.68 15.24 -20.53
CA ILE A 98 -18.42 15.00 -21.96
C ILE A 98 -17.04 14.33 -22.10
N ILE A 99 -17.02 13.12 -22.64
CA ILE A 99 -15.79 12.38 -22.92
C ILE A 99 -15.21 12.92 -24.23
N SER A 100 -14.20 13.78 -24.13
CA SER A 100 -13.44 14.23 -25.30
C SER A 100 -12.63 13.08 -25.89
N LYS A 101 -12.20 13.23 -27.15
CA LYS A 101 -11.31 12.26 -27.81
C LYS A 101 -10.04 11.97 -26.99
N GLY A 102 -9.49 13.00 -26.35
CA GLY A 102 -8.31 12.86 -25.48
C GLY A 102 -8.58 12.02 -24.23
N ILE A 103 -9.71 12.25 -23.55
CA ILE A 103 -10.10 11.44 -22.38
C ILE A 103 -10.37 10.00 -22.79
N ALA A 104 -11.10 9.78 -23.90
CA ALA A 104 -11.36 8.44 -24.42
C ALA A 104 -10.05 7.69 -24.70
N GLU A 105 -9.05 8.36 -25.27
CA GLU A 105 -7.76 7.75 -25.56
C GLU A 105 -6.98 7.41 -24.29
N VAL A 106 -6.99 8.29 -23.28
CA VAL A 106 -6.41 7.99 -21.96
C VAL A 106 -7.10 6.77 -21.34
N LEU A 107 -8.44 6.72 -21.33
CA LEU A 107 -9.19 5.58 -20.79
C LEU A 107 -8.88 4.27 -21.53
N ARG A 108 -8.62 4.33 -22.83
CA ARG A 108 -8.23 3.17 -23.66
C ARG A 108 -6.83 2.66 -23.32
N LEU A 109 -5.90 3.56 -22.99
CA LEU A 109 -4.50 3.23 -22.70
C LEU A 109 -4.27 2.83 -21.24
N LEU A 110 -5.01 3.39 -20.28
CA LEU A 110 -4.81 3.17 -18.84
C LEU A 110 -4.75 1.68 -18.42
N PRO A 111 -5.60 0.76 -18.91
CA PRO A 111 -5.53 -0.66 -18.54
C PRO A 111 -4.23 -1.34 -18.97
N GLN A 112 -3.54 -0.80 -19.99
CA GLN A 112 -2.33 -1.40 -20.57
C GLN A 112 -1.07 -1.08 -19.76
N ILE A 113 -1.14 -0.11 -18.85
CA ILE A 113 0.02 0.40 -18.11
C ILE A 113 0.36 -0.49 -16.91
N GLY A 114 -0.52 -1.44 -16.56
CA GLY A 114 -0.36 -2.25 -15.35
C GLY A 114 -0.55 -1.39 -14.10
N CYS A 115 -1.32 -1.91 -13.16
CA CYS A 115 -1.64 -1.27 -11.89
C CYS A 115 -1.50 -2.30 -10.78
#